data_AF-A0A365N943-F1
#
_entry.id   AF-A0A365N943-F1
#
_cell.length_a   1.000
_cell.length_b   1.000
_cell.length_c   1.000
_cell.angle_alpha   90.00
_cell.angle_beta   90.00
_cell.angle_gamma   90.00
#
_symmetry.space_group_name_H-M   'P 1'
#
loop_
_entity.id
_entity.type
_entity.pdbx_description
1 polymer ?
#
loop_
_entity_poly.entity_id
_entity_poly.type
_entity_poly.pdbx_seq_one_letter_code
_entity_poly.pdbx_strand_id
1 'polypeptide(L)'
;MKFLGRQRLSKNPFRDNSITLLVSSLLLAAPITVFLLHCVYQTYSRKDAHWSHNHDILEFNTHHEPDVLLYVASYSGLVTTLNLSLAEYRNTPVKLETLSTTDGCAGSPSWLTLDWYNGVLYCTDEGLKDGKYGSLASFATHDNGTLTLLAKTSTAFGPVSAIMYGEWDYGLAVAHYGGSAFTTWKIQDPSNLTSLNVQQFSLPEPGPDPSRQEASHPHAAVVDPSKRFILVPDLGADMIHIYSVGFGDLGLSKLDPLVVAPGTGPRHIAFVVKETKTFMYLVTELANTIIGYEAVYGGEFIRFKEIWNSGIHGEAKDVPQGAAAAEIVVSPDRGFLIVSSRNESTLQVPDFDTRNGTIASDPLVSFKIDSETGHLTLQQDIPCGGRSPRHFSINKTGTLVAVALQRDSRVVIIERDAKTGILGDFIAYAELEGEVTAVVFYE
;
A
#
# COMPACT_ATOMS: atom_id res chain seq x y z
N MET A 1 80.35 -11.44 -43.09
CA MET A 1 79.62 -11.99 -44.26
C MET A 1 78.14 -11.97 -43.91
N LYS A 2 77.34 -10.99 -44.40
CA LYS A 2 76.50 -11.05 -45.62
C LYS A 2 75.56 -12.29 -45.63
N PHE A 3 74.24 -12.22 -45.79
CA PHE A 3 73.32 -11.11 -46.09
C PHE A 3 71.84 -11.60 -46.07
N LEU A 4 70.91 -10.69 -45.76
CA LEU A 4 69.51 -10.48 -46.29
C LEU A 4 68.44 -11.57 -46.09
N GLY A 5 67.16 -11.28 -45.85
CA GLY A 5 66.32 -10.06 -45.83
C GLY A 5 64.88 -10.51 -45.46
N ARG A 6 63.84 -9.69 -45.24
CA ARG A 6 63.52 -8.28 -45.50
C ARG A 6 62.31 -7.91 -44.61
N GLN A 7 62.35 -6.72 -44.00
CA GLN A 7 61.18 -6.00 -43.48
C GLN A 7 60.38 -5.34 -44.61
N ARG A 8 59.09 -5.02 -44.36
CA ARG A 8 58.48 -3.73 -44.75
C ARG A 8 57.22 -3.40 -43.94
N LEU A 9 57.30 -2.32 -43.17
CA LEU A 9 56.21 -1.44 -42.73
C LEU A 9 56.40 -0.09 -43.45
N SER A 10 55.32 0.55 -43.91
CA SER A 10 55.28 1.94 -44.43
C SER A 10 54.20 2.71 -43.65
N LYS A 11 54.53 3.70 -42.81
CA LYS A 11 54.70 5.15 -43.07
C LYS A 11 53.43 5.90 -43.58
N ASN A 12 52.74 6.59 -42.65
CA ASN A 12 52.49 8.06 -42.48
C ASN A 12 52.54 9.00 -43.73
N PRO A 13 52.17 10.31 -43.67
CA PRO A 13 51.31 11.12 -42.75
C PRO A 13 50.52 12.29 -43.45
N PHE A 14 49.66 13.03 -42.73
CA PHE A 14 49.47 14.51 -42.85
C PHE A 14 48.99 15.00 -41.47
N ARG A 15 49.84 15.70 -40.69
CA ARG A 15 49.95 17.17 -40.50
C ARG A 15 48.65 17.85 -40.01
N ASP A 16 48.64 18.85 -39.16
CA ASP A 16 49.49 19.40 -38.08
C ASP A 16 48.74 20.68 -37.64
N ASN A 17 48.93 21.08 -36.38
CA ASN A 17 48.75 22.44 -35.82
C ASN A 17 47.31 22.90 -35.47
N SER A 18 46.91 23.07 -34.19
CA SER A 18 47.46 23.79 -33.01
C SER A 18 46.94 25.24 -32.88
N ILE A 19 46.64 25.61 -31.62
CA ILE A 19 46.47 26.96 -31.02
C ILE A 19 45.01 27.49 -31.06
N THR A 20 44.20 27.59 -30.00
CA THR A 20 44.29 28.00 -28.58
C THR A 20 43.85 29.46 -28.32
N LEU A 21 42.88 29.61 -27.38
CA LEU A 21 42.47 30.80 -26.57
C LEU A 21 41.79 32.00 -27.29
N LEU A 22 40.89 32.84 -26.75
CA LEU A 22 39.89 32.88 -25.66
C LEU A 22 39.29 34.33 -25.70
N VAL A 23 38.04 34.51 -25.24
CA VAL A 23 37.38 35.74 -24.72
C VAL A 23 36.67 36.76 -25.66
N SER A 24 35.46 37.09 -25.21
CA SER A 24 34.69 38.37 -25.27
C SER A 24 33.87 38.80 -26.50
N SER A 25 32.55 38.60 -26.38
CA SER A 25 31.48 39.63 -26.32
C SER A 25 31.56 40.88 -27.21
N LEU A 26 30.58 41.05 -28.13
CA LEU A 26 29.51 42.08 -28.10
C LEU A 26 28.74 42.13 -29.45
N LEU A 27 27.40 42.15 -29.36
CA LEU A 27 26.40 42.94 -30.13
C LEU A 27 26.53 43.15 -31.66
N LEU A 28 25.52 42.69 -32.42
CA LEU A 28 24.67 43.53 -33.31
C LEU A 28 23.52 42.74 -33.99
N ALA A 29 22.28 43.16 -33.67
CA ALA A 29 21.09 43.32 -34.53
C ALA A 29 20.54 42.20 -35.46
N ALA A 30 19.46 41.54 -34.99
CA ALA A 30 18.05 41.51 -35.49
C ALA A 30 17.71 41.23 -37.00
N PRO A 31 16.45 40.86 -37.35
CA PRO A 31 15.51 39.90 -36.74
C PRO A 31 14.78 39.01 -37.79
N ILE A 32 14.24 37.85 -37.38
CA ILE A 32 13.06 37.27 -38.06
C ILE A 32 12.00 36.92 -36.99
N THR A 33 10.86 37.57 -37.20
CA THR A 33 9.61 37.60 -36.45
C THR A 33 8.79 36.32 -36.69
N VAL A 34 8.04 35.85 -35.68
CA VAL A 34 6.56 35.62 -35.70
C VAL A 34 6.11 34.96 -34.37
N PHE A 35 5.42 35.78 -33.54
CA PHE A 35 4.18 35.57 -32.74
C PHE A 35 3.90 34.24 -32.00
N LEU A 36 3.35 34.17 -30.79
CA LEU A 36 3.06 35.12 -29.69
C LEU A 36 2.67 34.26 -28.45
N LEU A 37 2.99 34.76 -27.26
CA LEU A 37 2.70 34.22 -25.94
C LEU A 37 1.29 34.62 -25.44
N HIS A 38 0.74 33.79 -24.54
CA HIS A 38 -0.04 34.16 -23.33
C HIS A 38 -1.33 34.99 -23.42
N CYS A 39 -2.36 34.53 -22.71
CA CYS A 39 -3.15 35.42 -21.85
C CYS A 39 -3.78 34.65 -20.67
N VAL A 40 -3.40 35.09 -19.47
CA VAL A 40 -3.99 34.77 -18.16
C VAL A 40 -4.60 36.08 -17.64
N TYR A 41 -5.80 35.99 -17.06
CA TYR A 41 -6.49 36.96 -16.19
C TYR A 41 -6.96 38.32 -16.76
N GLN A 42 -8.28 38.53 -16.71
CA GLN A 42 -8.85 39.73 -16.07
C GLN A 42 -10.33 39.56 -15.69
N THR A 43 -10.62 39.94 -14.46
CA THR A 43 -11.92 40.04 -13.79
C THR A 43 -12.53 41.45 -13.93
N TYR A 44 -13.88 41.50 -14.04
CA TYR A 44 -14.84 42.58 -13.69
C TYR A 44 -14.80 43.97 -14.39
N SER A 45 -15.88 44.33 -15.10
CA SER A 45 -16.88 45.34 -14.64
C SER A 45 -17.96 45.64 -15.71
N ARG A 46 -19.18 45.95 -15.23
CA ARG A 46 -20.48 46.12 -15.91
C ARG A 46 -20.66 47.42 -16.70
N LYS A 47 -21.58 47.38 -17.68
CA LYS A 47 -22.62 48.35 -18.12
C LYS A 47 -23.45 47.62 -19.22
N ASP A 48 -24.77 47.60 -19.35
CA ASP A 48 -25.93 48.30 -18.78
C ASP A 48 -27.18 47.38 -18.87
N ALA A 49 -28.23 47.79 -18.18
CA ALA A 49 -29.48 47.08 -17.88
C ALA A 49 -30.42 46.83 -19.07
N HIS A 50 -31.16 45.71 -19.03
CA HIS A 50 -32.61 45.67 -19.24
C HIS A 50 -33.20 44.41 -18.57
N TRP A 51 -34.21 44.61 -17.73
CA TRP A 51 -34.96 43.56 -17.04
C TRP A 51 -36.08 43.00 -17.92
N SER A 52 -36.19 41.68 -18.01
CA SER A 52 -37.47 40.98 -18.17
C SER A 52 -37.49 39.78 -17.23
N HIS A 53 -38.45 39.77 -16.30
CA HIS A 53 -38.74 38.63 -15.44
C HIS A 53 -39.30 37.49 -16.28
N ASN A 54 -38.60 36.36 -16.30
CA ASN A 54 -39.21 35.04 -16.43
C ASN A 54 -38.60 34.16 -15.36
N HIS A 55 -39.48 33.54 -14.58
CA HIS A 55 -39.15 32.51 -13.62
C HIS A 55 -38.70 31.25 -14.38
N ASP A 56 -37.40 31.08 -14.53
CA ASP A 56 -36.81 29.77 -14.74
C ASP A 56 -35.99 29.45 -13.50
N ILE A 57 -36.52 28.51 -12.72
CA ILE A 57 -35.78 27.86 -11.64
C ILE A 57 -34.62 27.15 -12.33
N LEU A 58 -33.43 27.74 -12.26
CA LEU A 58 -32.20 27.04 -12.56
C LEU A 58 -32.04 25.98 -11.48
N GLU A 59 -32.43 24.75 -11.82
CA GLU A 59 -32.01 23.57 -11.09
C GLU A 59 -30.50 23.65 -10.92
N PHE A 60 -30.06 23.76 -9.67
CA PHE A 60 -28.67 23.54 -9.33
C PHE A 60 -28.35 22.10 -9.72
N ASN A 61 -27.65 21.93 -10.83
CA ASN A 61 -26.98 20.69 -11.16
C ASN A 61 -26.02 20.43 -9.99
N THR A 62 -26.43 19.54 -9.08
CA THR A 62 -25.53 19.00 -8.07
C THR A 62 -24.44 18.31 -8.86
N HIS A 63 -23.21 18.81 -8.75
CA HIS A 63 -22.06 18.05 -9.21
C HIS A 63 -22.12 16.69 -8.49
N HIS A 64 -22.59 15.66 -9.18
CA HIS A 64 -22.37 14.29 -8.75
C HIS A 64 -20.85 14.13 -8.70
N GLU A 65 -20.31 13.97 -7.50
CA GLU A 65 -19.01 13.32 -7.41
C GLU A 65 -19.15 11.96 -8.09
N PRO A 66 -18.20 11.58 -8.97
CA PRO A 66 -18.23 10.25 -9.56
C PRO A 66 -18.21 9.21 -8.43
N ASP A 67 -19.08 8.22 -8.54
CA ASP A 67 -19.16 7.08 -7.62
C ASP A 67 -17.78 6.41 -7.51
N VAL A 68 -17.25 6.33 -6.28
CA VAL A 68 -15.97 5.66 -6.00
C VAL A 68 -16.26 4.19 -5.70
N LEU A 69 -15.48 3.27 -6.28
CA LEU A 69 -15.65 1.84 -6.01
C LEU A 69 -14.74 1.39 -4.87
N LEU A 70 -15.24 0.48 -4.04
CA LEU A 70 -14.46 -0.28 -3.07
C LEU A 70 -14.50 -1.76 -3.43
N TYR A 71 -13.35 -2.43 -3.44
CA TYR A 71 -13.27 -3.88 -3.48
C TYR A 71 -13.01 -4.43 -2.08
N VAL A 72 -13.83 -5.40 -1.68
CA VAL A 72 -13.80 -5.97 -0.33
C VAL A 72 -13.71 -7.49 -0.40
N ALA A 73 -12.72 -8.07 0.26
CA ALA A 73 -12.57 -9.52 0.39
C ALA A 73 -13.11 -10.00 1.73
N SER A 74 -13.71 -11.19 1.75
CA SER A 74 -14.09 -11.87 2.99
C SER A 74 -13.94 -13.38 2.91
N TYR A 75 -13.78 -14.02 4.07
CA TYR A 75 -13.66 -15.48 4.19
C TYR A 75 -14.96 -16.26 3.94
N SER A 76 -16.04 -15.61 3.48
CA SER A 76 -17.16 -16.35 2.87
C SER A 76 -16.76 -16.96 1.51
N GLY A 77 -15.72 -16.41 0.89
CA GLY A 77 -15.29 -16.73 -0.47
C GLY A 77 -15.57 -15.62 -1.46
N LEU A 78 -16.18 -14.52 -1.02
CA LEU A 78 -16.60 -13.43 -1.88
C LEU A 78 -15.56 -12.31 -1.95
N VAL A 79 -15.39 -11.78 -3.16
CA VAL A 79 -14.94 -10.40 -3.40
C VAL A 79 -16.17 -9.59 -3.79
N THR A 80 -16.48 -8.57 -3.00
CA THR A 80 -17.64 -7.70 -3.17
C THR A 80 -17.20 -6.33 -3.66
N THR A 81 -17.89 -5.78 -4.65
CA THR A 81 -17.72 -4.39 -5.06
C THR A 81 -18.84 -3.54 -4.47
N LEU A 82 -18.45 -2.51 -3.72
CA LEU A 82 -19.37 -1.54 -3.13
C LEU A 82 -19.32 -0.21 -3.90
N ASN A 83 -20.47 0.45 -4.01
CA ASN A 83 -20.55 1.83 -4.45
C ASN A 83 -20.39 2.77 -3.24
N LEU A 84 -19.30 3.54 -3.21
CA LEU A 84 -19.14 4.64 -2.26
C LEU A 84 -19.73 5.91 -2.87
N SER A 85 -21.00 6.15 -2.55
CA SER A 85 -21.70 7.39 -2.85
C SER A 85 -22.09 8.11 -1.56
N LEU A 86 -21.68 9.38 -1.44
CA LEU A 86 -21.95 10.21 -0.26
C LEU A 86 -23.07 11.24 -0.51
N ALA A 87 -23.80 11.14 -1.63
CA ALA A 87 -24.86 12.07 -2.01
C ALA A 87 -25.94 12.23 -0.92
N GLU A 88 -26.23 11.13 -0.21
CA GLU A 88 -27.23 11.06 0.87
C GLU A 88 -26.67 11.39 2.27
N TYR A 89 -25.36 11.61 2.41
CA TYR A 89 -24.75 11.87 3.71
C TYR A 89 -25.27 13.19 4.30
N ARG A 90 -25.89 13.12 5.49
CA ARG A 90 -26.41 14.27 6.25
C ARG A 90 -26.07 14.11 7.74
N ASN A 91 -24.77 14.08 8.04
CA ASN A 91 -24.22 13.82 9.40
C ASN A 91 -24.70 12.49 9.99
N THR A 92 -24.75 11.50 9.12
CA THR A 92 -25.31 10.18 9.42
C THR A 92 -24.66 9.19 8.47
N PRO A 93 -24.07 8.09 8.98
CA PRO A 93 -23.46 7.09 8.13
C PRO A 93 -24.45 6.54 7.10
N VAL A 94 -24.03 6.51 5.83
CA VAL A 94 -24.79 5.94 4.71
C VAL A 94 -24.47 4.45 4.58
N LYS A 95 -25.50 3.61 4.39
CA LYS A 95 -25.29 2.19 4.07
C LYS A 95 -24.93 2.07 2.59
N LEU A 96 -23.75 1.53 2.28
CA LEU A 96 -23.28 1.40 0.90
C LEU A 96 -24.02 0.30 0.15
N GLU A 97 -24.19 0.52 -1.15
CA GLU A 97 -24.80 -0.46 -2.06
C GLU A 97 -23.76 -1.47 -2.55
N THR A 98 -24.14 -2.75 -2.56
CA THR A 98 -23.39 -3.80 -3.26
C THR A 98 -23.74 -3.78 -4.74
N LEU A 99 -22.76 -3.46 -5.59
CA LEU A 99 -22.93 -3.46 -7.05
C LEU A 99 -22.73 -4.84 -7.66
N SER A 100 -21.74 -5.59 -7.16
CA SER A 100 -21.45 -6.92 -7.66
C SER A 100 -20.71 -7.77 -6.62
N THR A 101 -20.72 -9.08 -6.84
CA THR A 101 -19.97 -10.07 -6.06
C THR A 101 -19.37 -11.11 -7.00
N THR A 102 -18.20 -11.63 -6.68
CA THR A 102 -17.61 -12.79 -7.33
C THR A 102 -17.02 -13.75 -6.30
N ASP A 103 -17.10 -15.06 -6.57
CA ASP A 103 -16.48 -16.13 -5.79
C ASP A 103 -15.21 -16.68 -6.46
N GLY A 104 -14.72 -16.01 -7.50
CA GLY A 104 -13.62 -16.48 -8.34
C GLY A 104 -12.29 -16.62 -7.60
N CYS A 105 -12.13 -15.97 -6.44
CA CYS A 105 -10.89 -15.99 -5.66
C CYS A 105 -10.75 -17.26 -4.79
N ALA A 106 -11.80 -18.09 -4.69
CA ALA A 106 -11.91 -19.28 -3.83
C ALA A 106 -12.40 -18.99 -2.39
N GLY A 107 -12.16 -19.89 -1.44
CA GLY A 107 -12.99 -20.01 -0.24
C GLY A 107 -12.64 -19.10 0.93
N SER A 108 -11.44 -18.54 0.94
CA SER A 108 -10.89 -17.69 2.00
C SER A 108 -10.04 -16.53 1.42
N PRO A 109 -10.60 -15.66 0.55
CA PRO A 109 -9.97 -14.41 0.12
C PRO A 109 -9.42 -13.61 1.31
N SER A 110 -8.12 -13.34 1.30
CA SER A 110 -7.39 -12.75 2.42
C SER A 110 -6.77 -11.39 2.11
N TRP A 111 -6.40 -11.16 0.85
CA TRP A 111 -5.69 -9.95 0.41
C TRP A 111 -6.09 -9.55 -1.00
N LEU A 112 -6.06 -8.24 -1.25
CA LEU A 112 -6.33 -7.64 -2.55
C LEU A 112 -5.18 -6.72 -2.96
N THR A 113 -4.73 -6.82 -4.20
CA THR A 113 -3.73 -5.94 -4.79
C THR A 113 -4.28 -5.38 -6.10
N LEU A 114 -4.52 -4.07 -6.14
CA LEU A 114 -5.07 -3.40 -7.30
C LEU A 114 -3.95 -2.83 -8.19
N ASP A 115 -3.96 -3.23 -9.45
CA ASP A 115 -3.29 -2.54 -10.55
C ASP A 115 -4.32 -1.67 -11.28
N TRP A 116 -4.56 -0.48 -10.72
CA TRP A 116 -5.58 0.45 -11.22
C TRP A 116 -5.26 0.90 -12.65
N TYR A 117 -3.98 1.01 -13.00
CA TYR A 117 -3.54 1.52 -14.30
C TYR A 117 -3.87 0.54 -15.43
N ASN A 118 -3.70 -0.76 -15.19
CA ASN A 118 -4.03 -1.80 -16.16
C ASN A 118 -5.45 -2.39 -15.98
N GLY A 119 -6.22 -1.92 -14.99
CA GLY A 119 -7.56 -2.40 -14.71
C GLY A 119 -7.59 -3.86 -14.25
N VAL A 120 -6.65 -4.25 -13.38
CA VAL A 120 -6.53 -5.62 -12.87
C VAL A 120 -6.54 -5.64 -11.35
N LEU A 121 -7.37 -6.51 -10.77
CA LEU A 121 -7.36 -6.82 -9.34
C LEU A 121 -6.77 -8.21 -9.13
N TYR A 122 -5.70 -8.32 -8.35
CA TYR A 122 -5.19 -9.60 -7.87
C TYR A 122 -5.78 -9.90 -6.50
N CYS A 123 -6.18 -11.16 -6.30
CA CYS A 123 -6.74 -11.63 -5.04
C CYS A 123 -6.03 -12.91 -4.61
N THR A 124 -5.59 -12.95 -3.36
CA THR A 124 -5.08 -14.18 -2.76
C THR A 124 -6.12 -14.81 -1.86
N ASP A 125 -6.21 -16.13 -1.92
CA ASP A 125 -7.01 -16.96 -1.03
C ASP A 125 -6.11 -17.79 -0.13
N GLU A 126 -6.36 -17.70 1.17
CA GLU A 126 -5.50 -18.27 2.20
C GLU A 126 -5.54 -19.80 2.23
N GLY A 127 -6.57 -20.41 1.63
CA GLY A 127 -6.71 -21.87 1.55
C GLY A 127 -7.19 -22.52 2.85
N LEU A 128 -7.86 -21.77 3.75
CA LEU A 128 -8.25 -22.25 5.07
C LEU A 128 -9.29 -23.39 5.04
N LYS A 129 -10.06 -23.52 3.95
CA LYS A 129 -11.03 -24.62 3.80
C LYS A 129 -10.37 -25.99 3.68
N ASP A 130 -9.27 -26.09 2.94
CA ASP A 130 -8.57 -27.36 2.67
C ASP A 130 -7.24 -27.51 3.45
N GLY A 131 -6.69 -26.41 3.96
CA GLY A 131 -5.51 -26.36 4.83
C GLY A 131 -4.20 -26.80 4.17
N LYS A 132 -4.13 -26.82 2.83
CA LYS A 132 -2.98 -27.37 2.08
C LYS A 132 -2.34 -26.40 1.10
N TYR A 133 -3.16 -25.66 0.35
CA TYR A 133 -2.71 -24.73 -0.67
C TYR A 133 -3.63 -23.52 -0.64
N GLY A 134 -3.06 -22.34 -0.82
CA GLY A 134 -3.83 -21.14 -1.15
C GLY A 134 -3.99 -21.01 -2.67
N SER A 135 -4.59 -19.92 -3.12
CA SER A 135 -4.63 -19.59 -4.54
C SER A 135 -4.38 -18.11 -4.81
N LEU A 136 -3.97 -17.82 -6.04
CA LEU A 136 -3.81 -16.48 -6.59
C LEU A 136 -4.71 -16.37 -7.82
N ALA A 137 -5.63 -15.40 -7.79
CA ALA A 137 -6.52 -15.08 -8.89
C ALA A 137 -6.26 -13.66 -9.39
N SER A 138 -6.55 -13.43 -10.67
CA SER A 138 -6.54 -12.11 -11.31
C SER A 138 -7.91 -11.84 -11.93
N PHE A 139 -8.36 -10.60 -11.85
CA PHE A 139 -9.64 -10.15 -12.38
C PHE A 139 -9.46 -8.89 -13.21
N ALA A 140 -10.14 -8.80 -14.36
CA ALA A 140 -10.35 -7.52 -15.02
C ALA A 140 -11.40 -6.71 -14.26
N THR A 141 -11.12 -5.44 -14.01
CA THR A 141 -12.05 -4.48 -13.39
C THR A 141 -12.89 -3.78 -14.45
N HIS A 142 -14.14 -3.47 -14.12
CA HIS A 142 -15.07 -2.76 -15.00
C HIS A 142 -15.70 -1.58 -14.27
N ASP A 143 -16.04 -0.51 -15.01
CA ASP A 143 -16.63 0.71 -14.46
C ASP A 143 -17.98 0.48 -13.76
N ASN A 144 -18.72 -0.56 -14.13
CA ASN A 144 -19.96 -0.97 -13.47
C ASN A 144 -19.73 -1.75 -12.16
N GLY A 145 -18.49 -1.85 -11.71
CA GLY A 145 -18.09 -2.56 -10.51
C GLY A 145 -18.00 -4.08 -10.65
N THR A 146 -18.26 -4.66 -11.82
CA THR A 146 -18.09 -6.11 -12.01
C THR A 146 -16.61 -6.51 -12.12
N LEU A 147 -16.31 -7.73 -11.69
CA LEU A 147 -14.99 -8.35 -11.79
C LEU A 147 -15.07 -9.59 -12.69
N THR A 148 -14.24 -9.66 -13.72
CA THR A 148 -14.15 -10.83 -14.61
C THR A 148 -12.89 -11.62 -14.33
N LEU A 149 -13.02 -12.88 -13.89
CA LEU A 149 -11.87 -13.75 -13.64
C LEU A 149 -11.07 -13.96 -14.93
N LEU A 150 -9.77 -13.68 -14.88
CA LEU A 150 -8.83 -13.86 -15.99
C LEU A 150 -8.03 -15.15 -15.82
N ALA A 151 -7.44 -15.35 -14.65
CA ALA A 151 -6.68 -16.53 -14.31
C ALA A 151 -6.82 -16.88 -12.83
N LYS A 152 -6.61 -18.16 -12.51
CA LYS A 152 -6.43 -18.64 -11.15
C LYS A 152 -5.38 -19.74 -11.12
N THR A 153 -4.48 -19.69 -10.14
CA THR A 153 -3.45 -20.70 -9.93
C THR A 153 -3.29 -21.05 -8.45
N SER A 154 -2.75 -22.23 -8.17
CA SER A 154 -2.45 -22.67 -6.80
C SER A 154 -1.16 -22.04 -6.31
N THR A 155 -1.08 -21.77 -5.01
CA THR A 155 0.12 -21.24 -4.35
C THR A 155 0.43 -22.02 -3.07
N ALA A 156 1.53 -21.70 -2.40
CA ALA A 156 1.80 -22.25 -1.06
C ALA A 156 0.67 -21.87 -0.09
N PHE A 157 0.46 -22.67 0.96
CA PHE A 157 -0.59 -22.43 1.94
C PHE A 157 -0.49 -21.06 2.60
N GLY A 158 -1.62 -20.41 2.85
CA GLY A 158 -1.68 -19.21 3.65
C GLY A 158 -1.14 -17.92 3.01
N PRO A 159 -1.36 -17.59 1.72
CA PRO A 159 -1.00 -16.26 1.22
C PRO A 159 -1.82 -15.19 1.95
N VAL A 160 -1.14 -14.29 2.65
CA VAL A 160 -1.77 -13.26 3.52
C VAL A 160 -1.44 -11.84 3.10
N SER A 161 -0.53 -11.66 2.13
CA SER A 161 -0.12 -10.37 1.61
C SER A 161 0.48 -10.52 0.21
N ALA A 162 0.16 -9.59 -0.67
CA ALA A 162 0.73 -9.50 -2.00
C ALA A 162 1.00 -8.04 -2.40
N ILE A 163 2.09 -7.82 -3.14
CA ILE A 163 2.48 -6.50 -3.66
C ILE A 163 3.11 -6.64 -5.05
N MET A 164 2.84 -5.69 -5.94
CA MET A 164 3.51 -5.62 -7.24
C MET A 164 4.94 -5.12 -7.08
N TYR A 165 5.87 -5.62 -7.91
CA TYR A 165 7.28 -5.24 -7.88
C TYR A 165 7.94 -5.29 -9.26
N GLY A 166 9.16 -4.75 -9.30
CA GLY A 166 9.95 -4.59 -10.52
C GLY A 166 9.76 -3.21 -11.13
N GLU A 167 10.63 -2.85 -12.08
CA GLU A 167 10.62 -1.52 -12.73
C GLU A 167 9.25 -1.18 -13.33
N TRP A 168 8.59 -2.17 -13.92
CA TRP A 168 7.32 -2.06 -14.64
C TRP A 168 6.14 -2.70 -13.89
N ASP A 169 6.31 -3.03 -12.61
CA ASP A 169 5.29 -3.70 -11.79
C ASP A 169 4.74 -5.01 -12.40
N TYR A 170 5.58 -5.69 -13.20
CA TYR A 170 5.26 -6.97 -13.83
C TYR A 170 5.54 -8.20 -12.96
N GLY A 171 6.05 -7.99 -11.75
CA GLY A 171 6.18 -9.02 -10.72
C GLY A 171 5.12 -8.87 -9.65
N LEU A 172 4.67 -9.99 -9.07
CA LEU A 172 3.88 -10.00 -7.83
C LEU A 172 4.63 -10.81 -6.77
N ALA A 173 4.87 -10.22 -5.62
CA ALA A 173 5.54 -10.81 -4.47
C ALA A 173 4.51 -11.18 -3.41
N VAL A 174 4.52 -12.43 -2.93
CA VAL A 174 3.46 -13.00 -2.06
C VAL A 174 4.07 -13.67 -0.84
N ALA A 175 3.60 -13.28 0.35
CA ALA A 175 3.99 -13.86 1.62
C ALA A 175 2.98 -14.93 2.08
N HIS A 176 3.48 -16.11 2.44
CA HIS A 176 2.69 -17.28 2.81
C HIS A 176 2.89 -17.63 4.29
N TYR A 177 1.93 -17.25 5.12
CA TYR A 177 1.93 -17.44 6.58
C TYR A 177 1.94 -18.92 6.95
N GLY A 178 0.94 -19.68 6.47
CA GLY A 178 0.76 -21.09 6.84
C GLY A 178 1.74 -22.02 6.14
N GLY A 179 2.26 -21.61 4.97
CA GLY A 179 3.18 -22.39 4.16
C GLY A 179 4.66 -22.12 4.46
N SER A 180 5.00 -21.23 5.40
CA SER A 180 6.37 -20.80 5.69
C SER A 180 7.15 -20.43 4.43
N ALA A 181 6.52 -19.67 3.52
CA ALA A 181 7.08 -19.45 2.19
C ALA A 181 6.94 -18.00 1.72
N PHE A 182 7.80 -17.64 0.77
CA PHE A 182 7.73 -16.41 0.00
C PHE A 182 7.83 -16.75 -1.48
N THR A 183 6.87 -16.31 -2.28
CA THR A 183 6.85 -16.58 -3.72
C THR A 183 6.82 -15.31 -4.53
N THR A 184 7.31 -15.40 -5.77
CA THR A 184 7.14 -14.35 -6.76
C THR A 184 6.56 -14.89 -8.05
N TRP A 185 5.82 -14.03 -8.75
CA TRP A 185 5.06 -14.38 -9.95
C TRP A 185 5.28 -13.34 -11.02
N LYS A 186 5.31 -13.76 -12.29
CA LYS A 186 5.21 -12.87 -13.44
C LYS A 186 3.73 -12.62 -13.71
N ILE A 187 3.36 -11.34 -13.78
CA ILE A 187 1.97 -10.87 -13.94
C ILE A 187 1.78 -9.95 -15.16
N GLN A 188 2.81 -9.78 -15.99
CA GLN A 188 2.76 -8.96 -17.22
C GLN A 188 1.58 -9.31 -18.14
N ASP A 189 1.22 -10.58 -18.23
CA ASP A 189 -0.05 -11.02 -18.79
C ASP A 189 -0.94 -11.49 -17.61
N PRO A 190 -1.95 -10.71 -17.22
CA PRO A 190 -2.81 -11.06 -16.09
C PRO A 190 -3.66 -12.32 -16.36
N SER A 191 -3.76 -12.79 -17.61
CA SER A 191 -4.42 -14.06 -17.94
C SER A 191 -3.47 -15.26 -17.84
N ASN A 192 -2.18 -15.04 -17.56
CA ASN A 192 -1.17 -16.10 -17.48
C ASN A 192 -0.16 -15.85 -16.33
N LEU A 193 -0.61 -16.14 -15.11
CA LEU A 193 0.20 -15.99 -13.90
C LEU A 193 1.25 -17.12 -13.81
N THR A 194 2.53 -16.76 -13.91
CA THR A 194 3.63 -17.74 -13.92
C THR A 194 4.51 -17.58 -12.68
N SER A 195 4.73 -18.66 -11.92
CA SER A 195 5.64 -18.61 -10.77
C SER A 195 7.09 -18.42 -11.23
N LEU A 196 7.83 -17.56 -10.54
CA LEU A 196 9.23 -17.23 -10.82
C LEU A 196 10.17 -17.82 -9.77
N ASN A 197 9.89 -17.55 -8.49
CA ASN A 197 10.68 -18.04 -7.37
C ASN A 197 9.77 -18.57 -6.26
N VAL A 198 10.25 -19.61 -5.59
CA VAL A 198 9.66 -20.13 -4.35
C VAL A 198 10.79 -20.22 -3.32
N GLN A 199 10.68 -19.44 -2.27
CA GLN A 199 11.55 -19.48 -1.10
C GLN A 199 10.80 -20.18 0.01
N GLN A 200 11.26 -21.36 0.40
CA GLN A 200 10.74 -22.09 1.55
C GLN A 200 11.62 -21.77 2.76
N PHE A 201 11.00 -21.43 3.87
CA PHE A 201 11.69 -21.16 5.12
C PHE A 201 11.48 -22.30 6.11
N SER A 202 12.49 -22.50 6.95
CA SER A 202 12.44 -23.36 8.12
C SER A 202 13.22 -22.69 9.24
N LEU A 203 12.80 -22.97 10.48
CA LEU A 203 13.53 -22.52 11.66
C LEU A 203 14.40 -23.66 12.19
N PRO A 204 15.62 -23.38 12.65
CA PRO A 204 16.44 -24.39 13.32
C PRO A 204 15.80 -24.81 14.64
N GLU A 205 15.17 -23.88 15.35
CA GLU A 205 14.41 -24.08 16.58
C GLU A 205 13.20 -23.14 16.59
N PRO A 206 12.08 -23.50 17.26
CA PRO A 206 10.93 -22.61 17.43
C PRO A 206 11.28 -21.29 18.14
N GLY A 207 10.51 -20.25 17.85
CA GLY A 207 10.57 -18.97 18.55
C GLY A 207 9.95 -19.00 19.95
N PRO A 208 10.03 -17.89 20.71
CA PRO A 208 9.60 -17.83 22.11
C PRO A 208 8.10 -18.07 22.37
N ASP A 209 7.22 -17.67 21.45
CA ASP A 209 5.78 -17.96 21.56
C ASP A 209 5.45 -19.33 20.94
N PRO A 210 5.18 -20.37 21.75
CA PRO A 210 4.98 -21.73 21.24
C PRO A 210 3.69 -21.90 20.43
N SER A 211 2.77 -20.93 20.45
CA SER A 211 1.49 -20.97 19.75
C SER A 211 1.47 -20.16 18.46
N ARG A 212 2.44 -19.28 18.28
CA ARG A 212 2.51 -18.32 17.17
C ARG A 212 3.85 -18.33 16.42
N GLN A 213 4.88 -18.95 16.98
CA GLN A 213 6.24 -18.98 16.47
C GLN A 213 6.81 -20.40 16.44
N GLU A 214 5.95 -21.40 16.24
CA GLU A 214 6.34 -22.80 16.09
C GLU A 214 7.09 -23.07 14.77
N ALA A 215 6.88 -22.21 13.77
CA ALA A 215 7.50 -22.25 12.46
C ALA A 215 7.75 -20.83 11.94
N SER A 216 8.34 -20.71 10.75
CA SER A 216 8.42 -19.44 10.03
C SER A 216 7.04 -19.06 9.50
N HIS A 217 6.66 -17.79 9.66
CA HIS A 217 5.38 -17.24 9.24
C HIS A 217 5.56 -15.87 8.55
N PRO A 218 6.04 -15.85 7.29
CA PRO A 218 6.04 -14.64 6.46
C PRO A 218 4.66 -14.02 6.41
N HIS A 219 4.54 -12.75 6.84
CA HIS A 219 3.25 -12.11 7.03
C HIS A 219 3.00 -10.96 6.04
N ALA A 220 4.05 -10.37 5.47
CA ALA A 220 3.93 -9.36 4.43
C ALA A 220 5.02 -9.51 3.37
N ALA A 221 4.76 -9.00 2.18
CA ALA A 221 5.79 -8.65 1.20
C ALA A 221 5.68 -7.16 0.92
N VAL A 222 6.78 -6.42 1.05
CA VAL A 222 6.80 -4.95 0.92
C VAL A 222 7.94 -4.53 0.02
N VAL A 223 7.65 -3.71 -0.98
CA VAL A 223 8.65 -3.12 -1.87
C VAL A 223 9.12 -1.80 -1.27
N ASP A 224 10.44 -1.61 -1.21
CA ASP A 224 11.00 -0.35 -0.72
C ASP A 224 10.72 0.82 -1.69
N PRO A 225 10.79 2.09 -1.25
CA PRO A 225 10.52 3.24 -2.11
C PRO A 225 11.40 3.35 -3.37
N SER A 226 12.59 2.75 -3.38
CA SER A 226 13.46 2.71 -4.56
C SER A 226 13.09 1.61 -5.57
N LYS A 227 12.16 0.71 -5.22
CA LYS A 227 11.78 -0.50 -5.97
C LYS A 227 12.92 -1.51 -6.20
N ARG A 228 14.04 -1.36 -5.47
CA ARG A 228 15.22 -2.22 -5.63
C ARG A 228 15.28 -3.33 -4.60
N PHE A 229 14.43 -3.28 -3.57
CA PHE A 229 14.42 -4.27 -2.49
C PHE A 229 13.00 -4.71 -2.14
N ILE A 230 12.88 -5.98 -1.78
CA ILE A 230 11.67 -6.56 -1.19
C ILE A 230 12.02 -6.98 0.23
N LEU A 231 11.15 -6.60 1.17
CA LEU A 231 11.21 -6.95 2.58
C LEU A 231 10.07 -7.90 2.90
N VAL A 232 10.37 -8.95 3.64
CA VAL A 232 9.41 -10.00 4.02
C VAL A 232 9.47 -10.20 5.54
N PRO A 233 8.67 -9.45 6.32
CA PRO A 233 8.53 -9.67 7.75
C PRO A 233 8.05 -11.09 8.03
N ASP A 234 8.72 -11.76 8.94
CA ASP A 234 8.44 -13.13 9.34
C ASP A 234 8.12 -13.16 10.84
N LEU A 235 6.83 -13.31 11.14
CA LEU A 235 6.30 -13.29 12.50
C LEU A 235 6.91 -14.41 13.33
N GLY A 236 7.04 -15.59 12.74
CA GLY A 236 7.54 -16.78 13.40
C GLY A 236 9.04 -16.75 13.68
N ALA A 237 9.78 -16.02 12.86
CA ALA A 237 11.25 -16.02 12.88
C ALA A 237 11.87 -14.80 13.59
N ASP A 238 11.07 -13.84 14.05
CA ASP A 238 11.54 -12.56 14.62
C ASP A 238 12.59 -11.86 13.72
N MET A 239 12.35 -11.85 12.42
CA MET A 239 13.21 -11.18 11.45
C MET A 239 12.44 -10.69 10.22
N ILE A 240 13.10 -9.88 9.42
CA ILE A 240 12.67 -9.47 8.09
C ILE A 240 13.68 -10.03 7.09
N HIS A 241 13.22 -10.92 6.19
CA HIS A 241 14.04 -11.36 5.07
C HIS A 241 14.13 -10.24 4.03
N ILE A 242 15.32 -10.04 3.46
CA ILE A 242 15.58 -8.94 2.52
C ILE A 242 16.11 -9.52 1.21
N TYR A 243 15.56 -9.03 0.09
CA TYR A 243 16.00 -9.39 -1.25
C TYR A 243 16.26 -8.14 -2.07
N SER A 244 17.33 -8.10 -2.84
CA SER A 244 17.48 -7.12 -3.93
C SER A 244 16.79 -7.63 -5.19
N VAL A 245 16.19 -6.71 -5.94
CA VAL A 245 15.51 -6.95 -7.22
C VAL A 245 16.46 -6.59 -8.36
N GLY A 246 16.61 -7.48 -9.33
CA GLY A 246 17.40 -7.22 -10.53
C GLY A 246 16.81 -6.08 -11.37
N PHE A 247 17.68 -5.26 -11.97
CA PHE A 247 17.22 -4.18 -12.85
C PHE A 247 16.86 -4.75 -14.22
N GLY A 248 15.65 -4.47 -14.71
CA GLY A 248 15.15 -4.98 -15.99
C GLY A 248 14.81 -6.48 -16.00
N ASP A 249 14.97 -7.18 -14.88
CA ASP A 249 14.46 -8.54 -14.67
C ASP A 249 13.65 -8.63 -13.37
N LEU A 250 12.99 -9.77 -13.14
CA LEU A 250 12.22 -10.05 -11.92
C LEU A 250 13.01 -10.99 -10.97
N GLY A 251 14.32 -11.07 -11.14
CA GLY A 251 15.21 -11.90 -10.35
C GLY A 251 15.42 -11.32 -8.95
N LEU A 252 15.56 -12.20 -7.97
CA LEU A 252 15.81 -11.83 -6.58
C LEU A 252 17.18 -12.36 -6.13
N SER A 253 17.92 -11.54 -5.39
CA SER A 253 19.12 -11.97 -4.66
C SER A 253 18.93 -11.74 -3.17
N LYS A 254 19.15 -12.78 -2.36
CA LYS A 254 18.99 -12.70 -0.91
C LYS A 254 20.11 -11.86 -0.28
N LEU A 255 19.73 -10.97 0.65
CA LEU A 255 20.63 -10.17 1.47
C LEU A 255 20.58 -10.64 2.93
N ASP A 256 21.47 -10.08 3.76
CA ASP A 256 21.41 -10.29 5.21
C ASP A 256 20.05 -9.81 5.75
N PRO A 257 19.37 -10.62 6.58
CA PRO A 257 18.08 -10.23 7.14
C PRO A 257 18.26 -9.15 8.23
N LEU A 258 17.17 -8.44 8.52
CA LEU A 258 17.07 -7.59 9.71
C LEU A 258 16.43 -8.40 10.84
N VAL A 259 17.22 -8.76 11.86
CA VAL A 259 16.74 -9.49 13.04
C VAL A 259 16.21 -8.49 14.07
N VAL A 260 15.07 -8.82 14.68
CA VAL A 260 14.47 -8.04 15.77
C VAL A 260 14.48 -8.82 17.08
N ALA A 261 14.02 -8.19 18.17
CA ALA A 261 14.00 -8.86 19.47
C ALA A 261 13.11 -10.14 19.43
N PRO A 262 13.51 -11.22 20.11
CA PRO A 262 12.72 -12.44 20.18
C PRO A 262 11.33 -12.21 20.80
N GLY A 263 10.30 -12.84 20.25
CA GLY A 263 8.91 -12.76 20.69
C GLY A 263 8.17 -11.50 20.22
N THR A 264 8.73 -10.74 19.28
CA THR A 264 8.06 -9.53 18.78
C THR A 264 7.03 -9.83 17.71
N GLY A 265 7.34 -10.77 16.81
CA GLY A 265 6.47 -11.16 15.70
C GLY A 265 6.28 -10.05 14.66
N PRO A 266 7.29 -9.74 13.83
CA PRO A 266 7.18 -8.81 12.69
C PRO A 266 5.97 -9.12 11.80
N ARG A 267 5.11 -8.13 11.55
CA ARG A 267 3.89 -8.33 10.76
C ARG A 267 3.93 -7.57 9.44
N HIS A 268 3.68 -6.26 9.46
CA HIS A 268 3.61 -5.41 8.27
C HIS A 268 4.62 -4.27 8.37
N ILE A 269 4.99 -3.68 7.21
CA ILE A 269 5.92 -2.56 7.12
C ILE A 269 5.28 -1.42 6.33
N ALA A 270 5.49 -0.19 6.77
CA ALA A 270 5.23 1.01 5.98
C ALA A 270 6.49 1.85 5.78
N PHE A 271 6.68 2.39 4.59
CA PHE A 271 7.78 3.29 4.26
C PHE A 271 7.30 4.72 4.05
N VAL A 272 8.16 5.69 4.37
CA VAL A 272 7.97 7.09 3.99
C VAL A 272 9.29 7.70 3.57
N VAL A 273 9.28 8.47 2.48
CA VAL A 273 10.42 9.31 2.09
C VAL A 273 10.15 10.74 2.54
N LYS A 274 11.02 11.25 3.42
CA LYS A 274 11.03 12.62 3.93
C LYS A 274 12.29 13.30 3.43
N GLU A 275 12.13 14.23 2.49
CA GLU A 275 13.25 14.90 1.83
C GLU A 275 14.25 13.87 1.25
N THR A 276 15.46 13.80 1.78
CA THR A 276 16.50 12.84 1.36
C THR A 276 16.58 11.58 2.23
N LYS A 277 15.76 11.47 3.28
CA LYS A 277 15.75 10.33 4.20
C LYS A 277 14.57 9.42 3.90
N THR A 278 14.80 8.11 4.06
CA THR A 278 13.73 7.12 4.02
C THR A 278 13.58 6.53 5.41
N PHE A 279 12.37 6.56 5.94
CA PHE A 279 12.01 5.89 7.18
C PHE A 279 11.17 4.64 6.90
N MET A 280 11.37 3.62 7.71
CA MET A 280 10.62 2.38 7.70
C MET A 280 10.01 2.15 9.08
N TYR A 281 8.73 1.85 9.14
CA TYR A 281 8.02 1.50 10.37
C TYR A 281 7.58 0.05 10.29
N LEU A 282 8.04 -0.76 11.24
CA LEU A 282 7.62 -2.14 11.41
C LEU A 282 6.58 -2.21 12.52
N VAL A 283 5.40 -2.76 12.22
CA VAL A 283 4.46 -3.16 13.27
C VAL A 283 4.71 -4.61 13.66
N THR A 284 4.77 -4.88 14.96
CA THR A 284 5.01 -6.23 15.52
C THR A 284 3.73 -6.73 16.18
N GLU A 285 3.19 -7.86 15.72
CA GLU A 285 1.89 -8.37 16.15
C GLU A 285 1.88 -8.83 17.60
N LEU A 286 2.89 -9.58 18.03
CA LEU A 286 2.89 -10.27 19.33
C LEU A 286 3.29 -9.31 20.45
N ALA A 287 4.31 -8.49 20.22
CA ALA A 287 4.74 -7.48 21.19
C ALA A 287 3.87 -6.21 21.19
N ASN A 288 3.00 -6.01 20.19
CA ASN A 288 2.21 -4.80 20.03
C ASN A 288 3.06 -3.51 20.06
N THR A 289 4.16 -3.50 19.30
CA THR A 289 5.08 -2.37 19.16
C THR A 289 5.17 -1.86 17.72
N ILE A 290 5.63 -0.62 17.57
CA ILE A 290 6.07 -0.02 16.32
C ILE A 290 7.57 0.26 16.47
N ILE A 291 8.38 -0.30 15.58
CA ILE A 291 9.82 -0.05 15.52
C ILE A 291 10.11 0.83 14.32
N GLY A 292 10.71 2.00 14.56
CA GLY A 292 11.13 2.96 13.54
C GLY A 292 12.59 2.77 13.16
N TYR A 293 12.86 2.79 11.85
CA TYR A 293 14.20 2.73 11.28
C TYR A 293 14.45 3.84 10.27
N GLU A 294 15.68 4.35 10.22
CA GLU A 294 16.21 5.04 9.04
C GLU A 294 16.79 4.01 8.08
N ALA A 295 16.30 4.00 6.83
CA ALA A 295 16.79 3.15 5.76
C ALA A 295 17.95 3.84 5.02
N VAL A 296 19.11 3.20 5.04
CA VAL A 296 20.34 3.67 4.40
C VAL A 296 20.65 2.82 3.19
N TYR A 297 20.70 3.46 2.02
CA TYR A 297 20.94 2.81 0.75
C TYR A 297 22.40 2.88 0.32
N GLY A 298 22.89 1.78 -0.23
CA GLY A 298 24.11 1.72 -1.03
C GLY A 298 23.83 1.27 -2.46
N GLY A 299 24.91 1.03 -3.21
CA GLY A 299 24.82 0.52 -4.58
C GLY A 299 24.00 -0.76 -4.67
N GLU A 300 24.32 -1.77 -3.85
CA GLU A 300 23.66 -3.09 -3.86
C GLU A 300 23.09 -3.50 -2.49
N PHE A 301 23.02 -2.59 -1.52
CA PHE A 301 22.52 -2.89 -0.18
C PHE A 301 21.48 -1.88 0.30
N ILE A 302 20.68 -2.35 1.26
CA ILE A 302 19.86 -1.55 2.15
C ILE A 302 20.21 -1.95 3.59
N ARG A 303 20.34 -0.97 4.49
CA ARG A 303 20.56 -1.20 5.92
C ARG A 303 19.57 -0.37 6.71
N PHE A 304 19.22 -0.86 7.90
CA PHE A 304 18.27 -0.22 8.77
C PHE A 304 18.95 0.16 10.08
N LYS A 305 18.91 1.45 10.40
CA LYS A 305 19.34 1.97 11.68
C LYS A 305 18.09 2.20 12.52
N GLU A 306 17.92 1.44 13.59
CA GLU A 306 16.83 1.68 14.54
C GLU A 306 16.98 3.10 15.11
N ILE A 307 15.89 3.87 15.05
CA ILE A 307 15.83 5.25 15.56
C ILE A 307 14.95 5.33 16.81
N TRP A 308 13.95 4.46 16.92
CA TRP A 308 12.94 4.50 17.98
C TRP A 308 12.11 3.20 18.02
N ASN A 309 11.52 2.91 19.19
CA ASN A 309 10.62 1.78 19.42
C ASN A 309 9.60 2.16 20.51
N SER A 310 8.30 1.97 20.27
CA SER A 310 7.25 2.14 21.29
C SER A 310 6.11 1.15 21.15
N GLY A 311 5.23 1.08 22.15
CA GLY A 311 3.92 0.42 22.01
C GLY A 311 3.05 1.08 20.93
N ILE A 312 2.10 0.34 20.38
CA ILE A 312 1.15 0.81 19.34
C ILE A 312 0.20 1.91 19.83
N HIS A 313 0.11 2.17 21.13
CA HIS A 313 -0.64 3.27 21.74
C HIS A 313 0.27 4.45 22.16
N GLY A 314 1.50 4.49 21.68
CA GLY A 314 2.54 5.42 22.13
C GLY A 314 3.19 4.98 23.45
N GLU A 315 4.03 5.86 24.03
CA GLU A 315 4.86 5.54 25.20
C GLU A 315 4.09 5.56 26.53
N ALA A 316 2.92 6.21 26.57
CA ALA A 316 2.22 6.54 27.82
C ALA A 316 1.09 5.57 28.17
N LYS A 317 0.69 4.67 27.27
CA LYS A 317 -0.48 3.81 27.43
C LYS A 317 -0.10 2.35 27.20
N ASP A 318 -0.38 1.53 28.21
CA ASP A 318 -0.22 0.09 28.12
C ASP A 318 -1.19 -0.51 27.10
N VAL A 319 -0.72 -1.52 26.38
CA VAL A 319 -1.54 -2.28 25.45
C VAL A 319 -2.31 -3.36 26.24
N PRO A 320 -3.63 -3.49 26.07
CA PRO A 320 -4.41 -4.55 26.72
C PRO A 320 -3.86 -5.95 26.44
N GLN A 321 -3.90 -6.83 27.44
CA GLN A 321 -3.49 -8.23 27.26
C GLN A 321 -4.36 -8.90 26.19
N GLY A 322 -3.71 -9.60 25.25
CA GLY A 322 -4.37 -10.30 24.14
C GLY A 322 -4.66 -9.42 22.92
N ALA A 323 -4.32 -8.13 22.97
CA ALA A 323 -4.29 -7.28 21.78
C ALA A 323 -3.32 -7.85 20.73
N ALA A 324 -3.64 -7.60 19.47
CA ALA A 324 -2.80 -8.00 18.35
C ALA A 324 -2.79 -6.92 17.27
N ALA A 325 -1.69 -6.19 17.18
CA ALA A 325 -1.46 -5.21 16.13
C ALA A 325 -1.62 -5.85 14.74
N ALA A 326 -2.10 -5.07 13.77
CA ALA A 326 -2.39 -5.56 12.44
C ALA A 326 -1.81 -4.68 11.34
N GLU A 327 -2.62 -3.81 10.76
CA GLU A 327 -2.28 -3.07 9.56
C GLU A 327 -1.51 -1.80 9.91
N ILE A 328 -0.60 -1.38 9.05
CA ILE A 328 0.21 -0.16 9.22
C ILE A 328 0.32 0.56 7.88
N VAL A 329 -0.14 1.81 7.81
CA VAL A 329 -0.17 2.58 6.56
C VAL A 329 0.30 4.00 6.80
N VAL A 330 1.20 4.49 5.94
CA VAL A 330 1.53 5.91 5.86
C VAL A 330 0.51 6.62 4.97
N SER A 331 -0.02 7.75 5.43
CA SER A 331 -0.98 8.56 4.66
C SER A 331 -0.39 9.04 3.32
N PRO A 332 -1.21 9.25 2.28
CA PRO A 332 -0.74 9.77 0.98
C PRO A 332 -0.01 11.12 1.07
N ASP A 333 -0.42 11.98 2.01
CA ASP A 333 0.25 13.25 2.34
C ASP A 333 1.62 13.07 3.04
N ARG A 334 2.01 11.83 3.33
CA ARG A 334 3.26 11.42 3.99
C ARG A 334 3.46 11.98 5.38
N GLY A 335 2.45 12.63 5.96
CA GLY A 335 2.53 13.31 7.26
C GLY A 335 2.23 12.41 8.44
N PHE A 336 1.52 11.31 8.22
CA PHE A 336 0.93 10.52 9.30
C PHE A 336 1.08 9.02 9.06
N LEU A 337 1.10 8.26 10.15
CA LEU A 337 1.10 6.82 10.18
C LEU A 337 -0.14 6.36 10.95
N ILE A 338 -0.88 5.41 10.41
CA ILE A 338 -2.03 4.80 11.09
C ILE A 338 -1.71 3.33 11.31
N VAL A 339 -2.04 2.82 12.51
CA VAL A 339 -1.94 1.41 12.87
C VAL A 339 -3.30 0.92 13.34
N SER A 340 -3.68 -0.31 12.97
CA SER A 340 -4.85 -0.96 13.53
C SER A 340 -4.45 -1.95 14.63
N SER A 341 -5.26 -2.01 15.69
CA SER A 341 -5.09 -2.98 16.77
C SER A 341 -6.34 -3.83 16.90
N ARG A 342 -6.19 -5.13 17.15
CA ARG A 342 -7.31 -6.08 17.25
C ARG A 342 -7.43 -6.61 18.67
N ASN A 343 -8.61 -7.12 19.01
CA ASN A 343 -8.90 -7.85 20.25
C ASN A 343 -8.80 -6.99 21.52
N GLU A 344 -8.85 -5.67 21.41
CA GLU A 344 -8.87 -4.79 22.56
C GLU A 344 -10.29 -4.59 23.08
N SER A 345 -11.22 -4.28 22.17
CA SER A 345 -12.64 -4.08 22.37
C SER A 345 -12.95 -3.15 23.55
N THR A 346 -12.07 -2.16 23.77
CA THR A 346 -12.11 -1.21 24.88
C THR A 346 -12.94 0.03 24.58
N LEU A 347 -13.30 0.25 23.31
CA LEU A 347 -14.06 1.40 22.85
C LEU A 347 -15.51 1.02 22.51
N GLN A 348 -16.40 2.00 22.45
CA GLN A 348 -17.79 1.82 22.06
C GLN A 348 -18.21 2.89 21.06
N VAL A 349 -19.04 2.50 20.10
CA VAL A 349 -19.64 3.39 19.09
C VAL A 349 -21.14 3.15 18.99
N PRO A 350 -21.93 4.11 18.48
CA PRO A 350 -23.33 3.86 18.17
C PRO A 350 -23.49 2.67 17.22
N ASP A 351 -24.53 1.85 17.45
CA ASP A 351 -24.90 0.81 16.50
C ASP A 351 -25.30 1.44 15.15
N PHE A 352 -24.71 0.98 14.05
CA PHE A 352 -24.98 1.49 12.71
C PHE A 352 -26.40 1.14 12.23
N ASP A 353 -26.95 -0.02 12.63
CA ASP A 353 -28.21 -0.54 12.10
C ASP A 353 -29.41 -0.01 12.86
N THR A 354 -29.42 -0.21 14.19
CA THR A 354 -30.56 0.19 15.01
C THR A 354 -30.44 1.63 15.53
N ARG A 355 -29.20 2.14 15.63
CA ARG A 355 -28.84 3.40 16.31
C ARG A 355 -29.37 3.52 17.73
N ASN A 356 -29.80 2.40 18.29
CA ASN A 356 -30.31 2.26 19.64
C ASN A 356 -29.37 1.33 20.38
N GLY A 357 -28.46 1.92 21.15
CA GLY A 357 -27.41 1.20 21.86
C GLY A 357 -26.04 1.41 21.24
N THR A 358 -25.09 0.62 21.69
CA THR A 358 -23.69 0.71 21.32
C THR A 358 -23.14 -0.66 20.95
N ILE A 359 -22.15 -0.66 20.06
CA ILE A 359 -21.34 -1.83 19.73
C ILE A 359 -19.92 -1.61 20.20
N ALA A 360 -19.22 -2.70 20.52
CA ALA A 360 -17.80 -2.64 20.87
C ALA A 360 -16.97 -2.30 19.64
N SER A 361 -15.90 -1.55 19.85
CA SER A 361 -14.93 -1.21 18.81
C SER A 361 -13.51 -1.43 19.30
N ASP A 362 -12.68 -1.92 18.38
CA ASP A 362 -11.22 -1.87 18.48
C ASP A 362 -10.71 -0.50 17.97
N PRO A 363 -9.45 -0.14 18.24
CA PRO A 363 -8.92 1.16 17.84
C PRO A 363 -8.20 1.18 16.49
N LEU A 364 -8.28 2.33 15.82
CA LEU A 364 -7.22 2.83 14.94
C LEU A 364 -6.39 3.86 15.72
N VAL A 365 -5.07 3.74 15.62
CA VAL A 365 -4.13 4.65 16.28
C VAL A 365 -3.37 5.44 15.22
N SER A 366 -3.47 6.77 15.30
CA SER A 366 -2.86 7.70 14.34
C SER A 366 -1.68 8.43 14.99
N PHE A 367 -0.59 8.54 14.25
CA PHE A 367 0.64 9.21 14.65
C PHE A 367 1.03 10.26 13.61
N LYS A 368 1.60 11.37 14.08
CA LYS A 368 2.28 12.35 13.23
C LYS A 368 3.74 11.95 13.08
N ILE A 369 4.24 11.98 11.85
CA ILE A 369 5.61 11.67 11.51
C ILE A 369 6.45 12.95 11.53
N ASP A 370 7.46 12.98 12.39
CA ASP A 370 8.47 14.02 12.35
C ASP A 370 9.33 13.91 11.08
N SER A 371 9.48 15.01 10.33
CA SER A 371 10.14 14.99 9.02
C SER A 371 11.65 14.81 9.10
N GLU A 372 12.30 15.25 10.18
CA GLU A 372 13.75 15.25 10.29
C GLU A 372 14.29 13.96 10.91
N THR A 373 13.58 13.47 11.93
CA THR A 373 13.99 12.34 12.77
C THR A 373 13.25 11.04 12.44
N GLY A 374 12.06 11.13 11.84
CA GLY A 374 11.19 9.98 11.61
C GLY A 374 10.45 9.50 12.84
N HIS A 375 10.58 10.16 14.00
CA HIS A 375 9.88 9.81 15.22
C HIS A 375 8.37 10.01 15.07
N LEU A 376 7.61 9.18 15.79
CA LEU A 376 6.15 9.26 15.79
C LEU A 376 5.65 9.98 17.04
N THR A 377 4.74 10.92 16.85
CA THR A 377 3.99 11.55 17.94
C THR A 377 2.54 11.11 17.87
N LEU A 378 2.04 10.44 18.90
CA LEU A 378 0.63 10.03 18.98
C LEU A 378 -0.29 11.24 18.73
N GLN A 379 -1.22 11.11 17.79
CA GLN A 379 -2.26 12.09 17.52
C GLN A 379 -3.58 11.66 18.16
N GLN A 380 -3.97 10.41 17.90
CA GLN A 380 -5.29 9.90 18.25
C GLN A 380 -5.26 8.39 18.44
N ASP A 381 -6.17 7.95 19.30
CA ASP A 381 -6.60 6.57 19.48
C ASP A 381 -8.13 6.62 19.45
N ILE A 382 -8.72 6.14 18.35
CA ILE A 382 -10.14 6.30 18.05
C ILE A 382 -10.80 4.97 17.66
N PRO A 383 -12.10 4.80 17.92
CA PRO A 383 -12.79 3.58 17.49
C PRO A 383 -12.83 3.46 15.97
N CYS A 384 -12.61 2.25 15.47
CA CYS A 384 -12.62 1.94 14.04
C CYS A 384 -14.01 1.57 13.47
N GLY A 385 -15.05 1.54 14.31
CA GLY A 385 -16.43 1.23 13.91
C GLY A 385 -16.85 -0.22 14.12
N GLY A 386 -16.01 -1.02 14.80
CA GLY A 386 -16.27 -2.42 15.13
C GLY A 386 -14.99 -3.13 15.57
N ARG A 387 -14.93 -4.45 15.49
CA ARG A 387 -13.86 -5.29 16.04
C ARG A 387 -13.04 -5.96 14.97
N SER A 388 -11.80 -6.23 15.35
CA SER A 388 -10.76 -6.86 14.55
C SER A 388 -10.53 -6.14 13.21
N PRO A 389 -10.09 -4.86 13.21
CA PRO A 389 -9.67 -4.14 12.02
C PRO A 389 -8.39 -4.77 11.45
N ARG A 390 -8.54 -5.89 10.72
CA ARG A 390 -7.43 -6.70 10.21
C ARG A 390 -6.66 -5.98 9.10
N HIS A 391 -7.36 -5.15 8.34
CA HIS A 391 -6.86 -4.36 7.22
C HIS A 391 -7.62 -3.04 7.13
N PHE A 392 -6.98 -2.00 6.63
CA PHE A 392 -7.64 -0.79 6.19
C PHE A 392 -6.86 -0.18 5.02
N SER A 393 -7.51 0.67 4.23
CA SER A 393 -6.85 1.45 3.19
C SER A 393 -7.26 2.92 3.27
N ILE A 394 -6.44 3.78 2.68
CA ILE A 394 -6.67 5.22 2.61
C ILE A 394 -6.85 5.57 1.14
N ASN A 395 -7.86 6.36 0.81
CA ASN A 395 -8.07 6.81 -0.56
C ASN A 395 -6.91 7.72 -1.05
N LYS A 396 -6.79 7.92 -2.36
CA LYS A 396 -5.68 8.62 -2.99
C LYS A 396 -5.51 10.06 -2.52
N THR A 397 -6.61 10.75 -2.24
CA THR A 397 -6.59 12.13 -1.71
C THR A 397 -6.23 12.18 -0.22
N GLY A 398 -6.25 11.05 0.49
CA GLY A 398 -5.94 10.96 1.90
C GLY A 398 -7.09 11.40 2.82
N THR A 399 -8.28 11.62 2.29
CA THR A 399 -9.43 12.17 3.05
C THR A 399 -10.36 11.12 3.61
N LEU A 400 -10.24 9.86 3.19
CA LEU A 400 -11.10 8.75 3.61
C LEU A 400 -10.27 7.53 4.01
N VAL A 401 -10.71 6.83 5.04
CA VAL A 401 -10.16 5.55 5.49
C VAL A 401 -11.24 4.49 5.45
N ALA A 402 -11.04 3.42 4.69
CA ALA A 402 -11.91 2.26 4.64
C ALA A 402 -11.34 1.14 5.52
N VAL A 403 -12.13 0.68 6.50
CA VAL A 403 -11.68 -0.31 7.50
C VAL A 403 -12.43 -1.63 7.31
N ALA A 404 -11.69 -2.71 7.15
CA ALA A 404 -12.21 -4.08 7.12
C ALA A 404 -12.29 -4.64 8.54
N LEU A 405 -13.51 -4.84 9.05
CA LEU A 405 -13.80 -5.28 10.41
C LEU A 405 -14.14 -6.76 10.41
N GLN A 406 -13.11 -7.58 10.66
CA GLN A 406 -13.18 -9.02 10.46
C GLN A 406 -14.27 -9.70 11.30
N ARG A 407 -14.37 -9.36 12.59
CA ARG A 407 -15.31 -10.02 13.52
C ARG A 407 -16.75 -9.53 13.44
N ASP A 408 -16.97 -8.40 12.77
CA ASP A 408 -18.30 -7.81 12.60
C ASP A 408 -18.80 -7.90 11.16
N SER A 409 -18.07 -8.58 10.29
CA SER A 409 -18.43 -8.78 8.88
C SER A 409 -18.80 -7.47 8.17
N ARG A 410 -18.02 -6.41 8.43
CA ARG A 410 -18.38 -5.04 8.07
C ARG A 410 -17.21 -4.28 7.48
N VAL A 411 -17.52 -3.35 6.59
CA VAL A 411 -16.63 -2.24 6.22
C VAL A 411 -17.21 -0.94 6.76
N VAL A 412 -16.34 -0.08 7.31
CA VAL A 412 -16.70 1.28 7.75
C VAL A 412 -15.78 2.28 7.04
N ILE A 413 -16.34 3.40 6.61
CA ILE A 413 -15.62 4.54 6.05
C ILE A 413 -15.58 5.65 7.08
N ILE A 414 -14.37 6.09 7.41
CA ILE A 414 -14.08 7.17 8.35
C ILE A 414 -13.52 8.34 7.55
N GLU A 415 -14.00 9.56 7.81
CA GLU A 415 -13.37 10.75 7.26
C GLU A 415 -12.01 11.03 7.92
N ARG A 416 -11.12 11.66 7.17
CA ARG A 416 -9.81 12.08 7.61
C ARG A 416 -9.51 13.48 7.12
N ASP A 417 -9.08 14.35 8.03
CA ASP A 417 -8.48 15.62 7.67
C ASP A 417 -7.03 15.38 7.20
N ALA A 418 -6.76 15.55 5.91
CA ALA A 418 -5.43 15.35 5.33
C ALA A 418 -4.35 16.30 5.87
N LYS A 419 -4.74 17.48 6.39
CA LYS A 419 -3.82 18.47 6.94
C LYS A 419 -3.43 18.14 8.38
N THR A 420 -4.40 17.70 9.18
CA THR A 420 -4.18 17.46 10.62
C THR A 420 -3.97 15.99 10.95
N GLY A 421 -4.30 15.08 10.03
CA GLY A 421 -4.24 13.62 10.20
C GLY A 421 -5.30 13.07 11.14
N ILE A 422 -6.25 13.92 11.55
CA ILE A 422 -7.33 13.59 12.46
C ILE A 422 -8.36 12.73 11.74
N LEU A 423 -8.71 11.60 12.35
CA LEU A 423 -9.82 10.75 11.96
C LEU A 423 -11.09 11.26 12.67
N GLY A 424 -12.17 11.39 11.91
CA GLY A 424 -13.41 12.04 12.34
C GLY A 424 -14.62 11.11 12.32
N ASP A 425 -15.70 11.60 11.74
CA ASP A 425 -16.98 10.90 11.68
C ASP A 425 -16.95 9.61 10.85
N PHE A 426 -17.78 8.66 11.25
CA PHE A 426 -18.17 7.55 10.39
C PHE A 426 -19.13 8.09 9.32
N ILE A 427 -18.77 7.96 8.05
CA ILE A 427 -19.56 8.53 6.95
C ILE A 427 -20.32 7.49 6.15
N ALA A 428 -19.83 6.25 6.13
CA ALA A 428 -20.52 5.15 5.46
C ALA A 428 -20.14 3.79 6.05
N TYR A 429 -20.95 2.78 5.75
CA TYR A 429 -20.71 1.40 6.17
C TYR A 429 -21.38 0.39 5.24
N ALA A 430 -20.89 -0.84 5.24
CA ALA A 430 -21.53 -1.98 4.57
C ALA A 430 -21.39 -3.24 5.42
N GLU A 431 -22.45 -4.05 5.44
CA GLU A 431 -22.43 -5.37 6.05
C GLU A 431 -22.31 -6.42 4.95
N LEU A 432 -21.46 -7.41 5.17
CA LEU A 432 -21.05 -8.38 4.17
C LEU A 432 -21.15 -9.80 4.72
N GLU A 433 -21.12 -10.78 3.83
CA GLU A 433 -21.09 -12.18 4.24
C GLU A 433 -19.68 -12.59 4.67
N GLY A 434 -19.58 -13.24 5.83
CA GLY A 434 -18.34 -13.80 6.36
C GLY A 434 -17.37 -12.76 6.92
N GLU A 435 -16.25 -13.24 7.42
CA GLU A 435 -15.23 -12.40 8.05
C GLU A 435 -14.52 -11.52 7.02
N VAL A 436 -14.66 -10.19 7.12
CA VAL A 436 -14.07 -9.24 6.17
C VAL A 436 -12.57 -9.09 6.42
N THR A 437 -11.75 -9.31 5.40
CA THR A 437 -10.29 -9.45 5.53
C THR A 437 -9.51 -8.31 4.92
N ALA A 438 -9.95 -7.77 3.79
CA ALA A 438 -9.28 -6.69 3.07
C ALA A 438 -10.29 -5.74 2.40
N VAL A 439 -9.92 -4.48 2.27
CA VAL A 439 -10.69 -3.45 1.57
C VAL A 439 -9.75 -2.48 0.86
N VAL A 440 -9.98 -2.21 -0.42
CA VAL A 440 -9.18 -1.29 -1.24
C VAL A 440 -10.07 -0.35 -2.05
N PHE A 441 -9.65 0.92 -2.15
CA PHE A 441 -10.25 1.89 -3.07
C PHE A 441 -9.82 1.61 -4.52
N TYR A 442 -10.71 1.86 -5.48
CA TYR A 442 -10.40 1.81 -6.91
C TYR A 442 -9.87 3.15 -7.43
N GLU A 443 -8.57 3.46 -7.21
CA GLU A 443 -7.97 4.78 -7.51
C GLU A 443 -6.46 4.76 -7.86
#